data_AF-A0A7X6YXD6-F1
#
_entry.id   AF-A0A7X6YXD6-F1
#
_cell.length_a   1.000
_cell.length_b   1.000
_cell.length_c   1.000
_cell.angle_alpha   90.00
_cell.angle_beta   90.00
_cell.angle_gamma   90.00
#
_symmetry.space_group_name_H-M   'P 1'
#
loop_
_entity.id
_entity.type
_entity.pdbx_description
1 polymer ?
#
loop_
_entity_poly.entity_id
_entity_poly.type
_entity_poly.pdbx_seq_one_letter_code
_entity_poly.pdbx_strand_id
1 'polypeptide(L)'
;MYTANKVLVKQFEEEHEFFKTQLNLGKEIFWLTEEECIKAGPNIDETLELVNRAMIYHGRKEYEMPAKIGIHPFEDVFYHAMPAYVPKNLSAGMKWIACYPRNPDEYKLPQTTGLLIMNDIMTGVPVAVMDCTWLTAMRTPAVTVLAAAKLHPDAKTFGMFGCGVQGTEHVRFIVKTLPKLEKIYIWD
;
A
#
# COMPACT_ATOMS: atom_id res chain seq x y z
N MET A 1 6.41 -4.72 23.06
CA MET A 1 5.72 -6.00 22.85
C MET A 1 4.29 -5.64 22.52
N TYR A 2 3.84 -5.84 21.28
CA TYR A 2 2.52 -5.40 20.78
C TYR A 2 1.41 -6.30 21.28
N THR A 3 1.27 -6.42 22.60
CA THR A 3 0.19 -7.19 23.21
C THR A 3 -1.05 -6.31 23.23
N ALA A 4 -2.14 -6.81 22.63
CA ALA A 4 -3.40 -6.08 22.57
C ALA A 4 -3.92 -5.78 23.99
N ASN A 5 -4.26 -4.51 24.23
CA ASN A 5 -4.97 -4.14 25.45
C ASN A 5 -6.48 -4.44 25.31
N LYS A 6 -7.24 -4.34 26.41
CA LYS A 6 -8.68 -4.64 26.41
C LYS A 6 -9.49 -3.81 25.38
N VAL A 7 -9.05 -2.59 25.08
CA VAL A 7 -9.73 -1.72 24.10
C VAL A 7 -9.52 -2.25 22.68
N LEU A 8 -8.27 -2.60 22.33
CA LEU A 8 -7.95 -3.17 21.02
C LEU A 8 -8.63 -4.52 20.81
N VAL A 9 -8.65 -5.38 21.83
CA VAL A 9 -9.33 -6.69 21.74
C VAL A 9 -10.81 -6.51 21.39
N LYS A 10 -11.50 -5.54 22.03
CA LYS A 10 -12.90 -5.26 21.70
C LYS A 10 -13.09 -4.81 20.24
N GLN A 11 -12.17 -3.99 19.71
CA GLN A 11 -12.23 -3.58 18.31
C GLN A 11 -11.98 -4.75 17.34
N PHE A 12 -11.08 -5.67 17.70
CA PHE A 12 -10.86 -6.90 16.93
C PHE A 12 -12.10 -7.80 16.97
N GLU A 13 -12.78 -7.93 18.11
CA GLU A 13 -14.05 -8.66 18.22
C GLU A 13 -15.14 -8.04 17.33
N GLU A 14 -15.26 -6.71 17.30
CA GLU A 14 -16.22 -5.99 16.46
C GLU A 14 -15.95 -6.25 14.95
N GLU A 15 -14.69 -6.21 14.51
CA GLU A 15 -14.31 -6.51 13.13
C GLU A 15 -14.49 -8.00 12.78
N HIS A 16 -14.17 -8.90 13.72
CA HIS A 16 -14.40 -10.33 13.56
C HIS A 16 -15.88 -10.66 13.35
N GLU A 17 -16.77 -10.08 14.15
CA GLU A 17 -18.22 -10.25 13.96
C GLU A 17 -18.68 -9.68 12.62
N PHE A 18 -18.12 -8.54 12.18
CA PHE A 18 -18.37 -8.04 10.83
C PHE A 18 -17.97 -9.07 9.76
N PHE A 19 -16.77 -9.63 9.81
CA PHE A 19 -16.35 -10.64 8.82
C PHE A 19 -17.25 -11.87 8.80
N LYS A 20 -17.78 -12.32 9.94
CA LYS A 20 -18.75 -13.43 10.01
C LYS A 20 -20.08 -13.12 9.30
N THR A 21 -20.43 -11.85 9.14
CA THR A 21 -21.61 -11.46 8.33
C THR A 21 -21.34 -11.49 6.83
N GLN A 22 -20.06 -11.48 6.44
CA GLN A 22 -19.62 -11.35 5.05
C GLN A 22 -19.06 -12.65 4.46
N LEU A 23 -18.47 -13.50 5.30
CA LEU A 23 -17.77 -14.72 4.91
C LEU A 23 -18.08 -15.87 5.87
N ASN A 24 -18.12 -17.09 5.32
CA ASN A 24 -17.95 -18.30 6.11
C ASN A 24 -16.47 -18.45 6.52
N LEU A 25 -16.08 -17.79 7.62
CA LEU A 25 -14.68 -17.69 8.06
C LEU A 25 -13.95 -19.04 8.10
N GLY A 26 -12.74 -19.06 7.53
CA GLY A 26 -11.91 -20.26 7.41
C GLY A 26 -12.30 -21.20 6.27
N LYS A 27 -13.39 -20.90 5.54
CA LYS A 27 -13.83 -21.65 4.34
C LYS A 27 -13.94 -20.77 3.10
N GLU A 28 -14.30 -19.50 3.28
CA GLU A 28 -14.42 -18.50 2.23
C GLU A 28 -13.40 -17.37 2.42
N ILE A 29 -13.03 -16.74 1.31
CA ILE A 29 -12.10 -15.62 1.26
C ILE A 29 -12.52 -14.65 0.16
N PHE A 30 -12.36 -13.35 0.39
CA PHE A 30 -12.51 -12.38 -0.69
C PHE A 30 -11.34 -12.51 -1.66
N TRP A 31 -11.64 -12.72 -2.94
CA TRP A 31 -10.67 -12.58 -4.02
C TRP A 31 -11.00 -11.30 -4.79
N LEU A 32 -10.12 -10.30 -4.74
CA LEU A 32 -10.31 -9.03 -5.43
C LEU A 32 -9.31 -8.88 -6.57
N THR A 33 -9.85 -8.76 -7.77
CA THR A 33 -9.11 -8.38 -8.97
C THR A 33 -8.63 -6.93 -8.88
N GLU A 34 -7.72 -6.52 -9.76
CA GLU A 34 -7.29 -5.12 -9.86
C GLU A 34 -8.47 -4.18 -10.10
N GLU A 35 -9.41 -4.54 -10.98
CA GLU A 35 -10.60 -3.73 -11.27
C GLU A 35 -11.48 -3.54 -10.03
N GLU A 36 -11.68 -4.60 -9.24
CA GLU A 36 -12.44 -4.53 -7.99
C GLU A 36 -11.71 -3.71 -6.93
N CYS A 37 -10.38 -3.83 -6.84
CA CYS A 37 -9.56 -2.96 -5.99
C CYS A 37 -9.69 -1.49 -6.39
N ILE A 38 -9.64 -1.17 -7.69
CA ILE A 38 -9.81 0.21 -8.18
C ILE A 38 -11.21 0.73 -7.84
N LYS A 39 -12.24 -0.11 -8.03
CA LYS A 39 -13.64 0.27 -7.81
C LYS A 39 -13.97 0.48 -6.33
N ALA A 40 -13.45 -0.36 -5.45
CA ALA A 40 -13.73 -0.32 -4.02
C ALA A 40 -12.69 0.48 -3.21
N GLY A 41 -11.53 0.76 -3.79
CA GLY A 41 -10.41 1.37 -3.12
C GLY A 41 -10.51 2.89 -3.00
N PRO A 42 -9.61 3.50 -2.21
CA PRO A 42 -9.64 4.93 -1.92
C PRO A 42 -9.29 5.76 -3.16
N ASN A 43 -9.87 6.96 -3.24
CA ASN A 43 -9.40 7.99 -4.17
C ASN A 43 -8.07 8.60 -3.71
N ILE A 44 -7.51 9.56 -4.48
CA ILE A 44 -6.22 10.19 -4.18
C ILE A 44 -6.21 10.88 -2.80
N ASP A 45 -7.26 11.63 -2.49
CA ASP A 45 -7.32 12.42 -1.25
C ASP A 45 -7.45 11.50 -0.03
N GLU A 46 -8.27 10.45 -0.14
CA GLU A 46 -8.39 9.38 0.87
C GLU A 46 -7.07 8.61 1.04
N THR A 47 -6.36 8.34 -0.06
CA THR A 47 -5.05 7.68 -0.03
C THR A 47 -4.03 8.53 0.73
N LEU A 48 -3.99 9.85 0.47
CA LEU A 48 -3.11 10.77 1.19
C LEU A 48 -3.41 10.75 2.69
N GLU A 49 -4.68 10.75 3.09
CA GLU A 49 -5.06 10.67 4.50
C GLU A 49 -4.65 9.34 5.15
N LEU A 50 -4.95 8.22 4.50
CA LEU A 50 -4.59 6.87 4.98
C LEU A 50 -3.08 6.72 5.15
N VAL A 51 -2.30 7.15 4.15
CA VAL A 51 -0.84 7.08 4.18
C VAL A 51 -0.26 8.03 5.22
N ASN A 52 -0.78 9.24 5.37
CA ASN A 52 -0.35 10.17 6.42
C ASN A 52 -0.58 9.57 7.82
N ARG A 53 -1.76 8.96 8.07
CA ARG A 53 -2.03 8.26 9.33
C ARG A 53 -1.03 7.12 9.57
N ALA A 54 -0.80 6.28 8.56
CA ALA A 54 0.17 5.18 8.66
C ALA A 54 1.60 5.70 8.94
N MET A 55 2.02 6.80 8.32
CA MET A 55 3.31 7.44 8.59
C MET A 55 3.41 7.98 10.03
N ILE A 56 2.32 8.53 10.59
CA ILE A 56 2.28 8.96 11.99
C ILE A 56 2.42 7.77 12.94
N TYR A 57 1.69 6.67 12.70
CA TYR A 57 1.83 5.45 13.49
C TYR A 57 3.23 4.85 13.38
N HIS A 58 3.83 4.91 12.19
CA HIS A 58 5.23 4.55 11.98
C HIS A 58 6.18 5.42 12.82
N GLY A 59 6.05 6.74 12.76
CA GLY A 59 6.88 7.65 13.56
C GLY A 59 6.75 7.44 15.08
N ARG A 60 5.59 6.96 15.54
CA ARG A 60 5.31 6.65 16.95
C ARG A 60 5.68 5.23 17.38
N LYS A 61 6.15 4.38 16.47
CA LYS A 61 6.40 2.95 16.72
C LYS A 61 5.14 2.23 17.22
N GLU A 62 4.01 2.52 16.58
CA GLU A 62 2.71 1.89 16.84
C GLU A 62 2.37 0.86 15.75
N TYR A 63 3.34 0.02 15.38
CA TYR A 63 3.25 -0.95 14.29
C TYR A 63 4.29 -2.07 14.44
N GLU A 64 4.00 -3.25 13.92
CA GLU A 64 5.02 -4.28 13.69
C GLU A 64 5.25 -4.43 12.18
N MET A 65 6.47 -4.20 11.72
CA MET A 65 6.85 -4.33 10.32
C MET A 65 8.32 -4.74 10.29
N PRO A 66 8.64 -6.03 10.17
CA PRO A 66 10.01 -6.49 10.06
C PRO A 66 10.63 -6.01 8.73
N ALA A 67 11.95 -6.17 8.61
CA ALA A 67 12.61 -5.99 7.33
C ALA A 67 11.99 -6.94 6.29
N LYS A 68 11.73 -6.42 5.08
CA LYS A 68 11.26 -7.26 3.98
C LYS A 68 12.28 -8.36 3.70
N ILE A 69 11.79 -9.58 3.51
CA ILE A 69 12.60 -10.71 3.05
C ILE A 69 12.37 -10.91 1.56
N GLY A 70 13.38 -11.39 0.83
CA GLY A 70 13.26 -11.51 -0.63
C GLY A 70 14.08 -12.63 -1.24
N ILE A 71 13.68 -13.00 -2.45
CA ILE A 71 14.36 -13.98 -3.31
C ILE A 71 14.63 -13.35 -4.67
N HIS A 72 15.75 -13.73 -5.29
CA HIS A 72 16.29 -13.08 -6.49
C HIS A 72 16.68 -14.14 -7.53
N PRO A 73 15.73 -14.66 -8.32
CA PRO A 73 16.04 -15.69 -9.31
C PRO A 73 16.85 -15.19 -10.50
N PHE A 74 16.91 -13.88 -10.73
CA PHE A 74 17.77 -13.22 -11.71
C PHE A 74 18.43 -11.99 -11.06
N GLU A 75 19.53 -11.51 -11.63
CA GLU A 75 20.29 -10.35 -11.12
C GLU A 75 19.45 -9.07 -11.06
N ASP A 76 18.54 -8.89 -12.03
CA ASP A 76 17.68 -7.71 -12.19
C ASP A 76 16.28 -7.89 -11.58
N VAL A 77 16.01 -9.02 -10.93
CA VAL A 77 14.68 -9.41 -10.45
C VAL A 77 14.67 -9.62 -8.95
N PHE A 78 13.56 -9.22 -8.33
CA PHE A 78 13.26 -9.59 -6.95
C PHE A 78 11.82 -10.05 -6.77
N TYR A 79 11.63 -10.83 -5.72
CA TYR A 79 10.36 -10.94 -5.00
C TYR A 79 10.58 -10.52 -3.55
N HIS A 80 9.61 -9.83 -2.96
CA HIS A 80 9.64 -9.43 -1.55
C HIS A 80 8.36 -9.82 -0.82
N ALA A 81 8.52 -10.44 0.35
CA ALA A 81 7.47 -10.57 1.34
C ALA A 81 7.57 -9.39 2.33
N MET A 82 6.45 -8.69 2.48
CA MET A 82 6.35 -7.47 3.29
C MET A 82 5.18 -7.61 4.27
N PRO A 83 5.33 -8.38 5.36
CA PRO A 83 4.31 -8.47 6.39
C PRO A 83 4.28 -7.20 7.25
N ALA A 84 3.09 -6.81 7.69
CA ALA A 84 2.91 -5.72 8.62
C ALA A 84 1.66 -5.91 9.48
N TYR A 85 1.72 -5.36 10.69
CA TYR A 85 0.61 -5.25 11.62
C TYR A 85 0.52 -3.82 12.16
N VAL A 86 -0.65 -3.20 12.01
CA VAL A 86 -0.94 -1.84 12.46
C VAL A 86 -2.20 -1.88 13.33
N PRO A 87 -2.06 -2.01 14.67
CA PRO A 87 -3.19 -2.23 15.58
C PRO A 87 -4.29 -1.16 15.45
N LYS A 88 -3.91 0.11 15.33
CA LYS A 88 -4.87 1.23 15.24
C LYS A 88 -5.62 1.31 13.91
N ASN A 89 -5.19 0.55 12.91
CA ASN A 89 -5.88 0.38 11.63
C ASN A 89 -6.63 -0.96 11.54
N LEU A 90 -6.64 -1.77 12.60
CA LEU A 90 -7.17 -3.14 12.59
C LEU A 90 -6.63 -3.94 11.38
N SER A 91 -5.35 -3.74 11.07
CA SER A 91 -4.76 -4.28 9.83
C SER A 91 -3.60 -5.22 10.17
N ALA A 92 -3.73 -6.48 9.79
CA ALA A 92 -2.65 -7.46 9.75
C ALA A 92 -2.64 -8.14 8.37
N GLY A 93 -1.47 -8.22 7.75
CA GLY A 93 -1.39 -8.77 6.40
C GLY A 93 0.02 -8.84 5.84
N MET A 94 0.11 -9.26 4.58
CA MET A 94 1.37 -9.38 3.86
C MET A 94 1.20 -9.04 2.40
N LYS A 95 2.10 -8.19 1.89
CA LYS A 95 2.28 -8.01 0.46
C LYS A 95 3.37 -8.94 -0.07
N TRP A 96 3.06 -9.72 -1.09
CA TRP A 96 4.02 -10.48 -1.88
C TRP A 96 4.12 -9.86 -3.27
N ILE A 97 5.26 -9.22 -3.55
CA ILE A 97 5.43 -8.38 -4.75
C ILE A 97 6.71 -8.73 -5.52
N ALA A 98 6.62 -8.77 -6.83
CA ALA A 98 7.71 -9.06 -7.75
C ALA A 98 8.02 -7.86 -8.66
N CYS A 99 9.26 -7.75 -9.10
CA CYS A 99 9.65 -6.79 -10.14
C CYS A 99 10.51 -7.47 -11.21
N TYR A 100 10.05 -7.39 -12.46
CA TYR A 100 10.66 -7.95 -13.66
C TYR A 100 10.77 -6.84 -14.71
N PRO A 101 11.93 -6.17 -14.82
CA PRO A 101 12.12 -5.04 -15.75
C PRO A 101 11.79 -5.37 -17.21
N ARG A 102 12.04 -6.60 -17.65
CA ARG A 102 11.79 -7.10 -19.01
C ARG A 102 10.33 -7.39 -19.36
N ASN A 103 9.43 -7.45 -18.38
CA ASN A 103 8.04 -7.87 -18.61
C ASN A 103 7.27 -7.02 -19.63
N PRO A 104 7.37 -5.67 -19.60
CA PRO A 104 6.66 -4.83 -20.56
C PRO A 104 7.07 -5.10 -22.00
N ASP A 105 8.36 -5.37 -22.23
CA ASP A 105 8.91 -5.55 -23.57
C ASP A 105 8.69 -6.97 -24.10
N GLU A 106 9.07 -7.98 -23.32
CA GLU A 106 9.07 -9.39 -23.73
C GLU A 106 7.68 -10.04 -23.67
N TYR A 107 6.89 -9.72 -22.65
CA TYR A 107 5.64 -10.45 -22.35
C TYR A 107 4.38 -9.58 -22.37
N LYS A 108 4.51 -8.27 -22.59
CA LYS A 108 3.39 -7.31 -22.50
C LYS A 108 2.67 -7.36 -21.15
N LEU A 109 3.45 -7.64 -20.09
CA LEU A 109 2.98 -7.67 -18.71
C LEU A 109 3.54 -6.49 -17.91
N PRO A 110 2.90 -6.09 -16.80
CA PRO A 110 3.46 -5.08 -15.92
C PRO A 110 4.84 -5.48 -15.39
N GLN A 111 5.73 -4.49 -15.26
CA GLN A 111 7.04 -4.66 -14.62
C GLN A 111 6.90 -5.13 -13.16
N THR A 112 5.90 -4.64 -12.43
CA THR A 112 5.64 -5.00 -11.04
C THR A 112 4.29 -5.69 -10.94
N THR A 113 4.24 -6.84 -10.27
CA THR A 113 3.01 -7.61 -10.04
C THR A 113 3.05 -8.22 -8.64
N GLY A 114 1.89 -8.57 -8.07
CA GLY A 114 1.85 -9.24 -6.78
C GLY A 114 0.47 -9.29 -6.15
N LEU A 115 0.39 -9.86 -4.96
CA LEU A 115 -0.84 -9.96 -4.18
C LEU A 115 -0.66 -9.39 -2.77
N LEU A 116 -1.75 -8.88 -2.21
CA LEU A 116 -1.88 -8.50 -0.80
C LEU A 116 -2.84 -9.45 -0.12
N ILE A 117 -2.44 -9.98 1.03
CA ILE A 117 -3.27 -10.82 1.90
C ILE A 117 -3.60 -10.02 3.16
N MET A 118 -4.87 -10.02 3.56
CA MET A 118 -5.34 -9.46 4.83
C MET A 118 -5.90 -10.57 5.72
N ASN A 119 -5.71 -10.44 7.03
CA ASN A 119 -6.10 -11.44 8.02
C ASN A 119 -7.08 -10.86 9.04
N ASP A 120 -8.02 -11.68 9.49
CA ASP A 120 -8.75 -11.43 10.72
C ASP A 120 -7.78 -11.53 11.91
N ILE A 121 -7.63 -10.45 12.67
CA ILE A 121 -6.68 -10.40 13.80
C ILE A 121 -7.10 -11.33 14.94
N MET A 122 -8.41 -11.58 15.13
CA MET A 122 -8.89 -12.41 16.23
C MET A 122 -8.49 -13.87 16.08
N THR A 123 -8.53 -14.39 14.85
CA THR A 123 -8.32 -15.83 14.58
C THR A 123 -7.09 -16.11 13.73
N GLY A 124 -6.53 -15.11 13.06
CA GLY A 124 -5.43 -15.23 12.12
C GLY A 124 -5.84 -15.74 10.73
N VAL A 125 -7.11 -16.09 10.50
CA VAL A 125 -7.54 -16.61 9.20
C VAL A 125 -7.45 -15.52 8.12
N PRO A 126 -6.97 -15.83 6.91
CA PRO A 126 -7.00 -14.89 5.80
C PRO A 126 -8.46 -14.56 5.41
N VAL A 127 -8.77 -13.27 5.26
CA VAL A 127 -10.10 -12.77 4.89
C VAL A 127 -10.16 -12.19 3.48
N ALA A 128 -9.00 -11.76 2.94
CA ALA A 128 -8.91 -11.29 1.57
C ALA A 128 -7.56 -11.60 0.93
N VAL A 129 -7.58 -11.90 -0.36
CA VAL A 129 -6.43 -11.86 -1.28
C VAL A 129 -6.78 -10.93 -2.43
N MET A 130 -5.92 -9.95 -2.69
CA MET A 130 -6.23 -8.89 -3.64
C MET A 130 -5.02 -8.46 -4.46
N ASP A 131 -5.25 -7.82 -5.61
CA ASP A 131 -4.17 -7.15 -6.35
C ASP A 131 -3.46 -6.14 -5.44
N CYS A 132 -2.13 -6.08 -5.55
CA CYS A 132 -1.33 -5.05 -4.86
C CYS A 132 -0.59 -4.11 -5.82
N THR A 133 -0.75 -4.29 -7.13
CA THR A 133 -0.10 -3.48 -8.16
C THR A 133 -0.67 -2.07 -8.15
N TRP A 134 -2.00 -1.95 -8.27
CA TRP A 134 -2.70 -0.67 -8.20
C TRP A 134 -2.52 -0.01 -6.82
N LEU A 135 -2.69 -0.77 -5.73
CA LEU A 135 -2.45 -0.27 -4.37
C LEU A 135 -1.03 0.28 -4.22
N THR A 136 -0.03 -0.38 -4.82
CA THR A 136 1.35 0.09 -4.82
C THR A 136 1.52 1.36 -5.67
N ALA A 137 0.83 1.48 -6.80
CA ALA A 137 0.82 2.68 -7.63
C ALA A 137 0.20 3.89 -6.90
N MET A 138 -0.78 3.68 -6.02
CA MET A 138 -1.43 4.74 -5.24
C MET A 138 -0.63 5.14 -3.99
N ARG A 139 -0.22 4.18 -3.16
CA ARG A 139 0.40 4.48 -1.85
C ARG A 139 1.84 4.98 -1.95
N THR A 140 2.58 4.57 -2.98
CA THR A 140 4.00 4.95 -3.15
C THR A 140 4.16 6.46 -3.39
N PRO A 141 3.47 7.08 -4.37
CA PRO A 141 3.54 8.53 -4.56
C PRO A 141 3.01 9.29 -3.35
N ALA A 142 1.96 8.81 -2.69
CA ALA A 142 1.43 9.43 -1.47
C ALA A 142 2.52 9.68 -0.41
N VAL A 143 3.38 8.68 -0.14
CA VAL A 143 4.51 8.83 0.79
C VAL A 143 5.45 9.95 0.34
N THR A 144 5.84 9.94 -0.93
CA THR A 144 6.75 10.95 -1.51
C THR A 144 6.19 12.36 -1.38
N VAL A 145 4.93 12.56 -1.79
CA VAL A 145 4.35 13.90 -1.88
C VAL A 145 3.98 14.49 -0.51
N LEU A 146 3.65 13.64 0.47
CA LEU A 146 3.45 14.05 1.86
C LEU A 146 4.79 14.48 2.50
N ALA A 147 5.85 13.71 2.25
CA ALA A 147 7.19 14.07 2.72
C ALA A 147 7.67 15.38 2.07
N ALA A 148 7.50 15.53 0.75
CA ALA A 148 7.86 16.73 0.02
C ALA A 148 7.11 17.97 0.55
N ALA A 149 5.80 17.88 0.75
CA ALA A 149 5.00 18.97 1.30
C ALA A 149 5.41 19.35 2.74
N LYS A 150 5.91 18.39 3.53
CA LYS A 150 6.39 18.68 4.88
C LYS A 150 7.79 19.30 4.91
N LEU A 151 8.67 18.87 4.01
CA LEU A 151 10.07 19.30 3.98
C LEU A 151 10.25 20.60 3.18
N HIS A 152 9.46 20.82 2.13
CA HIS A 152 9.55 21.99 1.25
C HIS A 152 8.16 22.47 0.80
N PRO A 153 7.32 22.98 1.73
CA PRO A 153 5.92 23.33 1.46
C PRO A 153 5.73 24.41 0.37
N ASP A 154 6.73 25.27 0.18
CA ASP A 154 6.69 26.38 -0.78
C ASP A 154 7.35 26.05 -2.13
N ALA A 155 7.58 24.76 -2.43
CA ALA A 155 8.16 24.34 -3.70
C ALA A 155 7.28 24.78 -4.87
N LYS A 156 7.90 25.46 -5.84
CA LYS A 156 7.25 25.90 -7.09
C LYS A 156 7.49 24.94 -8.25
N THR A 157 8.45 24.03 -8.11
CA THR A 157 8.83 23.10 -9.18
C THR A 157 8.95 21.69 -8.64
N PHE A 158 8.52 20.71 -9.44
CA PHE A 158 8.71 19.28 -9.18
C PHE A 158 9.44 18.65 -10.37
N GLY A 159 10.40 17.75 -10.11
CA GLY A 159 11.11 17.00 -11.14
C GLY A 159 10.74 15.52 -11.08
N MET A 160 10.32 14.95 -12.19
CA MET A 160 9.99 13.54 -12.33
C MET A 160 10.91 12.86 -13.34
N PHE A 161 11.61 11.81 -12.90
CA PHE A 161 12.46 10.96 -13.73
C PHE A 161 11.83 9.56 -13.86
N GLY A 162 11.57 9.14 -15.10
CA GLY A 162 10.79 7.95 -15.45
C GLY A 162 9.31 8.26 -15.63
N CYS A 163 8.74 7.88 -16.77
CA CYS A 163 7.35 8.12 -17.16
C CYS A 163 6.48 6.85 -17.10
N GLY A 164 6.95 5.80 -16.44
CA GLY A 164 6.14 4.62 -16.14
C GLY A 164 5.00 4.90 -15.14
N VAL A 165 4.35 3.82 -14.67
CA VAL A 165 3.20 3.90 -13.74
C VAL A 165 3.52 4.78 -12.52
N GLN A 166 4.68 4.57 -11.88
CA GLN A 166 5.04 5.37 -10.70
C GLN A 166 5.23 6.85 -11.04
N GLY A 167 5.89 7.20 -12.15
CA GLY A 167 6.09 8.59 -12.52
C GLY A 167 4.78 9.32 -12.80
N THR A 168 3.86 8.65 -13.50
CA THR A 168 2.51 9.16 -13.76
C THR A 168 1.76 9.41 -12.45
N GLU A 169 1.75 8.46 -11.51
CA GLU A 169 1.03 8.63 -10.25
C GLU A 169 1.69 9.67 -9.33
N HIS A 170 3.02 9.81 -9.32
CA HIS A 170 3.68 10.90 -8.59
C HIS A 170 3.24 12.28 -9.08
N VAL A 171 3.12 12.47 -10.40
CA VAL A 171 2.60 13.71 -10.98
C VAL A 171 1.13 13.95 -10.59
N ARG A 172 0.29 12.91 -10.55
CA ARG A 172 -1.11 13.02 -10.12
C ARG A 172 -1.26 13.39 -8.64
N PHE A 173 -0.35 12.91 -7.79
CA PHE A 173 -0.39 13.17 -6.35
C PHE A 173 0.27 14.49 -5.96
N ILE A 174 1.36 14.92 -6.61
CA ILE A 174 2.12 16.10 -6.17
C ILE A 174 1.32 17.39 -6.30
N VAL A 175 0.46 17.48 -7.33
CA VAL A 175 -0.45 18.62 -7.53
C VAL A 175 -1.49 18.77 -6.41
N LYS A 176 -1.70 17.73 -5.60
CA LYS A 176 -2.61 17.77 -4.44
C LYS A 176 -1.95 18.28 -3.16
N THR A 177 -0.62 18.20 -3.04
CA THR A 177 0.08 18.49 -1.77
C THR A 177 0.97 19.73 -1.81
N LEU A 178 1.33 20.24 -2.99
CA LEU A 178 2.12 21.46 -3.14
C LEU A 178 1.27 22.63 -3.68
N PRO A 179 0.77 23.53 -2.81
CA PRO A 179 -0.16 24.60 -3.23
C PRO A 179 0.48 25.68 -4.10
N LYS A 180 1.81 25.78 -4.12
CA LYS A 180 2.57 26.76 -4.92
C LYS A 180 3.22 26.15 -6.16
N LEU A 181 2.89 24.90 -6.51
CA LEU A 181 3.48 24.23 -7.66
C LEU A 181 3.09 24.94 -8.96
N GLU A 182 4.09 25.44 -9.70
CA GLU A 182 3.93 26.18 -10.94
C GLU A 182 4.37 25.35 -12.16
N LYS A 183 5.35 24.46 -12.00
CA LYS A 183 5.93 23.70 -13.12
C LYS A 183 6.39 22.29 -12.71
N ILE A 184 6.16 21.33 -13.60
CA ILE A 184 6.70 19.97 -13.49
C ILE A 184 7.68 19.75 -14.65
N TYR A 185 8.91 19.36 -14.31
CA TYR A 185 9.91 18.90 -15.28
C TYR A 185 9.86 17.38 -15.37
N ILE A 186 9.87 16.83 -16.58
CA ILE A 186 9.74 15.39 -16.83
C ILE A 186 10.90 14.94 -17.72
N TRP A 187 11.50 13.80 -17.37
CA TRP A 187 12.52 13.10 -18.15
C TRP A 187 12.28 11.59 -18.07
N ASP A 188 12.57 10.85 -19.15
CA ASP A 188 12.65 9.37 -19.16
C ASP A 188 13.98 8.97 -19.83
#